data_AF-A0A4R3NCW5-F1
#
_entry.id   AF-A0A4R3NCW5-F1
#
_cell.length_a   1.000
_cell.length_b   1.000
_cell.length_c   1.000
_cell.angle_alpha   90.00
_cell.angle_beta   90.00
_cell.angle_gamma   90.00
#
_symmetry.space_group_name_H-M   'P 1'
#
loop_
_entity.id
_entity.type
_entity.pdbx_description
1 polymer ?
#
loop_
_entity_poly.entity_id
_entity_poly.type
_entity_poly.pdbx_seq_one_letter_code
_entity_poly.pdbx_strand_id
1 'polypeptide(L)'
;MDERFVVSLFHCYFIAFGVLTGGAIIGSIGAFAAGEPPITWMMRTAKSLRVWAIVAAIGGTFDAIANFERGIFEGSTVDVFKQVVLIITAMGGVKSGMLVIEWFSQEEIT
;
A
#
# COMPACT_ATOMS: atom_id res chain seq x y z
N MET A 1 15.34 -16.02 12.15
CA MET A 1 14.21 -15.27 11.57
C MET A 1 13.00 -16.17 11.69
N ASP A 2 11.99 -15.79 12.46
CA ASP A 2 10.83 -16.64 12.72
C ASP A 2 10.03 -16.87 11.43
N GLU A 3 9.62 -18.11 11.16
CA GLU A 3 8.81 -18.47 9.99
C GLU A 3 7.53 -17.63 9.89
N ARG A 4 6.97 -17.26 11.06
CA ARG A 4 5.83 -16.36 11.19
C ARG A 4 6.10 -14.95 10.66
N PHE A 5 7.32 -14.44 10.81
CA PHE A 5 7.68 -13.10 10.34
C PHE A 5 7.72 -13.05 8.80
N VAL A 6 8.26 -14.08 8.16
CA VAL A 6 8.27 -14.19 6.69
C VAL A 6 6.84 -14.23 6.14
N VAL A 7 5.96 -14.98 6.79
CA VAL A 7 4.53 -15.01 6.43
C VAL A 7 3.89 -13.62 6.56
N SER A 8 4.22 -12.84 7.61
CA SER A 8 3.75 -11.46 7.74
C SER A 8 4.26 -10.56 6.61
N LEU A 9 5.50 -10.72 6.15
CA LEU A 9 6.04 -9.95 5.02
C LEU A 9 5.22 -10.19 3.74
N PHE A 10 4.93 -11.44 3.42
CA PHE A 10 4.11 -11.77 2.26
C PHE A 10 2.70 -11.18 2.36
N HIS A 11 2.05 -11.31 3.52
CA HIS A 11 0.74 -10.69 3.73
C HIS A 11 0.80 -9.17 3.56
N CYS A 12 1.76 -8.50 4.18
CA CYS A 12 1.92 -7.05 4.07
C CYS A 12 2.11 -6.61 2.61
N TYR A 13 2.96 -7.31 1.86
CA TYR A 13 3.18 -7.05 0.44
C TYR A 13 1.89 -7.17 -0.38
N PHE A 14 1.21 -8.32 -0.28
CA PHE A 14 0.03 -8.60 -1.12
C PHE A 14 -1.20 -7.78 -0.72
N ILE A 15 -1.37 -7.46 0.57
CA ILE A 15 -2.44 -6.56 1.01
C ILE A 15 -2.22 -5.16 0.44
N ALA A 16 -1.02 -4.60 0.58
CA ALA A 16 -0.70 -3.28 0.04
C ALA A 16 -0.87 -3.22 -1.49
N PHE A 17 -0.38 -4.25 -2.19
CA PHE A 17 -0.55 -4.39 -3.64
C PHE A 17 -2.04 -4.45 -4.03
N GLY A 18 -2.82 -5.29 -3.34
CA GLY A 18 -4.25 -5.50 -3.62
C GLY A 18 -5.09 -4.26 -3.34
N VAL A 19 -4.84 -3.55 -2.23
CA VAL A 19 -5.56 -2.31 -1.89
C VAL A 19 -5.31 -1.24 -2.95
N LEU A 20 -4.08 -1.05 -3.40
CA LEU A 20 -3.77 -0.05 -4.42
C LEU A 20 -4.36 -0.42 -5.79
N THR A 21 -4.11 -1.65 -6.27
CA THR A 21 -4.56 -2.08 -7.60
C THR A 21 -6.08 -2.22 -7.65
N GLY A 22 -6.69 -2.86 -6.66
CA GLY A 22 -8.14 -3.00 -6.55
C GLY A 22 -8.84 -1.66 -6.38
N GLY A 23 -8.34 -0.78 -5.51
CA GLY A 23 -8.92 0.55 -5.31
C GLY A 23 -8.83 1.42 -6.56
N ALA A 24 -7.72 1.36 -7.31
CA ALA A 24 -7.57 2.08 -8.56
C ALA A 24 -8.51 1.55 -9.66
N ILE A 25 -8.55 0.23 -9.86
CA ILE A 25 -9.37 -0.41 -10.91
C ILE A 25 -10.87 -0.23 -10.60
N ILE A 26 -11.31 -0.61 -9.39
CA ILE A 26 -12.72 -0.52 -9.01
C ILE A 26 -13.16 0.95 -8.89
N GLY A 27 -12.29 1.83 -8.38
CA GLY A 27 -12.56 3.27 -8.32
C GLY A 27 -12.78 3.90 -9.69
N SER A 28 -12.07 3.43 -10.72
CA SER A 28 -12.27 3.91 -12.10
C SER A 28 -13.60 3.50 -12.72
N ILE A 29 -14.18 2.38 -12.30
CA ILE A 29 -15.56 1.99 -12.68
C ILE A 29 -16.56 3.00 -12.11
N GLY A 30 -16.34 3.47 -10.87
CA GLY A 30 -17.13 4.54 -10.27
C GLY A 30 -17.03 5.86 -11.05
N ALA A 31 -15.82 6.22 -11.49
CA ALA A 31 -15.59 7.40 -12.33
C ALA A 31 -16.31 7.28 -13.69
N PHE A 32 -16.28 6.10 -14.31
CA PHE A 32 -17.02 5.84 -15.55
C PHE A 32 -18.53 6.02 -15.36
N ALA A 33 -19.09 5.51 -14.25
CA ALA A 33 -20.51 5.70 -13.92
C ALA A 33 -20.88 7.17 -13.66
N ALA A 34 -19.92 7.97 -13.18
CA ALA A 34 -20.07 9.41 -12.96
C ALA A 34 -19.89 10.26 -14.25
N GLY A 35 -19.55 9.64 -15.39
CA GLY A 35 -19.29 10.34 -16.65
C GLY A 35 -17.90 10.98 -16.75
N GLU A 36 -16.97 10.59 -15.88
CA GLU A 36 -15.60 11.11 -15.87
C GLU A 36 -14.62 10.16 -16.61
N PRO A 37 -13.46 10.65 -17.09
CA PRO A 37 -12.47 9.82 -17.78
C PRO A 37 -11.89 8.73 -16.85
N PRO A 38 -12.16 7.43 -17.09
CA PRO A 38 -11.83 6.37 -16.14
C PRO A 38 -10.31 6.15 -15.97
N ILE A 39 -9.54 6.28 -17.04
CA ILE A 39 -8.09 6.04 -17.04
C ILE A 39 -7.37 7.10 -16.19
N THR A 40 -7.68 8.39 -16.38
CA THR A 40 -7.11 9.48 -15.57
C THR A 40 -7.49 9.33 -14.09
N TRP A 41 -8.73 8.91 -13.82
CA TRP A 41 -9.19 8.64 -12.45
C TRP A 41 -8.49 7.45 -11.80
N MET A 42 -8.24 6.39 -12.55
CA MET A 42 -7.48 5.24 -12.09
C MET A 42 -6.09 5.66 -11.61
N MET A 43 -5.36 6.45 -12.41
CA MET A 43 -4.02 6.94 -12.03
C MET A 43 -4.06 7.91 -10.86
N ARG A 44 -5.03 8.84 -10.82
CA ARG A 44 -5.21 9.75 -9.69
C ARG A 44 -5.49 9.00 -8.38
N THR A 45 -6.34 7.99 -8.45
CA THR A 45 -6.73 7.15 -7.32
C THR A 45 -5.58 6.27 -6.85
N ALA A 46 -4.84 5.66 -7.78
CA ALA A 46 -3.63 4.91 -7.45
C ALA A 46 -2.62 5.80 -6.72
N LYS A 47 -2.40 7.04 -7.21
CA LYS A 47 -1.48 8.01 -6.60
C LYS A 47 -1.91 8.41 -5.18
N SER A 48 -3.20 8.63 -4.93
CA SER A 48 -3.72 9.01 -3.61
C SER A 48 -3.78 7.83 -2.62
N LEU A 49 -4.00 6.61 -3.10
CA LEU A 49 -4.04 5.39 -2.28
C LEU A 49 -2.66 4.90 -1.85
N ARG A 50 -1.55 5.42 -2.40
CA ARG A 50 -0.20 4.93 -2.08
C ARG A 50 0.09 4.83 -0.59
N VAL A 51 -0.21 5.87 0.18
CA VAL A 51 0.02 5.87 1.64
C VAL A 51 -1.03 4.99 2.33
N TRP A 52 -2.29 5.12 1.95
CA TRP A 52 -3.39 4.35 2.54
C TRP A 52 -3.25 2.83 2.37
N ALA A 53 -2.69 2.37 1.25
CA ALA A 53 -2.40 0.96 1.00
C ALA A 53 -1.33 0.41 1.95
N ILE A 54 -0.31 1.22 2.30
CA ILE A 54 0.70 0.85 3.30
C ILE A 54 0.05 0.75 4.68
N VAL A 55 -0.76 1.74 5.05
CA VAL A 55 -1.47 1.76 6.34
C VAL A 55 -2.42 0.56 6.46
N ALA A 56 -3.15 0.25 5.38
CA ALA A 56 -4.03 -0.91 5.32
C ALA A 56 -3.28 -2.24 5.56
N ALA A 57 -2.08 -2.38 5.01
CA ALA A 57 -1.26 -3.57 5.16
C ALA A 57 -0.70 -3.78 6.58
N ILE A 58 -0.50 -2.69 7.33
CA ILE A 58 0.10 -2.73 8.68
C ILE A 58 -0.97 -2.91 9.77
N GLY A 59 -2.21 -2.48 9.51
CA GLY A 59 -3.28 -2.59 10.51
C GLY A 59 -4.54 -1.77 10.25
N GLY A 60 -4.63 -1.05 9.13
CA GLY A 60 -5.88 -0.42 8.67
C GLY A 60 -6.21 0.95 9.27
N THR A 61 -5.66 1.30 10.44
CA THR A 61 -5.98 2.56 11.15
C THR A 61 -4.75 3.40 11.48
N PHE A 62 -4.95 4.69 11.71
CA PHE A 62 -3.89 5.61 12.18
C PHE A 62 -3.28 5.14 13.52
N ASP A 63 -4.05 4.42 14.35
CA ASP A 63 -3.58 3.83 15.60
C ASP A 63 -2.44 2.82 15.40
N ALA A 64 -2.41 2.13 14.25
CA ALA A 64 -1.30 1.23 13.91
C ALA A 64 0.02 2.01 13.71
N ILE A 65 -0.07 3.24 13.19
CA ILE A 65 1.07 4.15 13.03
C ILE A 65 1.46 4.78 14.37
N ALA A 66 0.49 5.19 15.19
CA ALA A 66 0.77 5.75 16.52
C ALA A 66 1.39 4.71 17.48
N ASN A 67 0.94 3.45 17.39
CA ASN A 67 1.54 2.33 18.11
C ASN A 67 2.93 1.97 17.57
N PHE A 68 3.19 2.18 16.28
CA PHE A 68 4.55 2.09 15.73
C PHE A 68 5.46 3.16 16.34
N GLU A 69 5.01 4.41 16.40
CA GLU A 69 5.77 5.52 16.98
C GLU A 69 6.10 5.27 18.46
N ARG A 70 5.12 4.78 19.23
CA ARG A 70 5.33 4.36 20.62
C ARG A 70 6.27 3.15 20.73
N GLY A 71 6.12 2.17 19.85
CA GLY A 71 6.99 0.99 19.77
C GLY A 71 8.45 1.33 19.42
N ILE A 72 8.70 2.42 18.69
CA ILE A 72 10.05 2.96 18.46
C ILE A 72 10.64 3.56 19.73
N PHE A 73 9.83 4.23 20.54
CA PHE A 73 10.26 4.92 21.75
C PHE A 73 10.40 4.00 22.98
N GLU A 74 9.56 2.96 23.08
CA GLU A 74 9.47 2.07 24.25
C GLU A 74 9.92 0.62 23.96
N GLY A 75 10.06 0.23 22.69
CA GLY A 75 10.32 -1.15 22.28
C GLY A 75 11.80 -1.54 22.18
N SER A 76 12.06 -2.85 22.18
CA SER A 76 13.38 -3.41 21.89
C SER A 76 13.82 -3.04 20.48
N THR A 77 15.11 -2.69 20.28
CA THR A 77 15.69 -2.32 18.98
C THR A 77 15.38 -3.35 17.87
N VAL A 78 15.19 -4.62 18.24
CA VAL A 78 14.86 -5.72 17.32
C VAL A 78 13.43 -5.61 16.78
N ASP A 79 12.47 -5.16 17.59
CA ASP A 79 11.06 -5.06 17.17
C ASP A 79 10.86 -3.86 16.24
N VAL A 80 11.56 -2.75 16.51
CA VAL A 80 11.62 -1.59 15.61
C VAL A 80 12.14 -1.99 14.23
N PHE A 81 13.23 -2.77 14.20
CA PHE A 81 13.79 -3.25 12.94
C PHE A 81 12.78 -4.11 12.17
N LYS A 82 12.11 -5.06 12.83
CA LYS A 82 11.07 -5.89 12.21
C LYS A 82 9.95 -5.04 11.59
N GLN A 83 9.53 -3.98 12.27
CA GLN A 83 8.45 -3.13 11.79
C GLN A 83 8.88 -2.24 10.62
N VAL A 84 10.11 -1.72 10.62
CA VAL A 84 10.69 -1.04 9.45
C VAL A 84 10.73 -1.97 8.23
N VAL A 85 11.14 -3.22 8.42
CA VAL A 85 11.17 -4.22 7.33
C VAL A 85 9.77 -4.52 6.78
N LEU A 86 8.74 -4.57 7.64
CA LEU A 86 7.35 -4.70 7.21
C LEU A 86 6.87 -3.50 6.38
N ILE A 87 7.19 -2.27 6.80
CA ILE A 87 6.86 -1.05 6.05
C ILE A 87 7.53 -1.07 4.68
N ILE A 88 8.83 -1.37 4.61
CA ILE A 88 9.56 -1.47 3.34
C ILE A 88 8.93 -2.50 2.41
N THR A 89 8.49 -3.62 2.98
CA THR A 89 7.82 -4.69 2.22
C THR A 89 6.46 -4.23 1.68
N ALA A 90 5.65 -3.56 2.49
CA ALA A 90 4.39 -2.96 2.05
C ALA A 90 4.61 -1.90 0.95
N MET A 91 5.64 -1.05 1.10
CA MET A 91 6.05 -0.10 0.07
C MET A 91 6.43 -0.79 -1.25
N GLY A 92 7.09 -1.95 -1.17
CA GLY A 92 7.35 -2.80 -2.32
C GLY A 92 6.06 -3.20 -3.05
N GLY A 93 5.04 -3.64 -2.30
CA GLY A 93 3.73 -4.02 -2.85
C GLY A 93 3.02 -2.85 -3.53
N VAL A 94 3.00 -1.69 -2.89
CA VAL A 94 2.47 -0.44 -3.46
C VAL A 94 3.19 -0.05 -4.75
N LYS A 95 4.53 -0.13 -4.76
CA LYS A 95 5.33 0.25 -5.94
C LYS A 95 5.09 -0.70 -7.11
N SER A 96 5.00 -2.01 -6.85
CA SER A 96 4.61 -3.00 -7.87
C SER A 96 3.19 -2.74 -8.40
N GLY A 97 2.24 -2.39 -7.52
CA GLY A 97 0.88 -2.05 -7.92
C GLY A 97 0.82 -0.79 -8.79
N MET A 98 1.56 0.26 -8.42
CA MET A 98 1.68 1.47 -9.22
C MET A 98 2.22 1.18 -10.61
N LEU A 99 3.27 0.37 -10.72
CA LEU A 99 3.85 -0.03 -12.00
C LEU A 99 2.82 -0.75 -12.89
N VAL A 100 1.99 -1.63 -12.30
CA VAL A 100 0.92 -2.32 -13.03
C VAL A 100 -0.12 -1.33 -13.55
N ILE A 101 -0.54 -0.36 -12.73
CA ILE A 101 -1.52 0.65 -13.13
C ILE A 101 -0.92 1.60 -14.19
N GLU A 102 0.35 1.97 -14.06
CA GLU A 102 1.09 2.77 -15.05
C GLU A 102 1.15 2.04 -16.40
N TRP A 103 1.52 0.77 -16.39
CA TRP A 103 1.56 -0.05 -17.60
C TRP A 103 0.18 -0.18 -18.24
N PHE A 104 -0.89 -0.30 -17.46
CA PHE A 104 -2.26 -0.35 -17.96
C PHE A 104 -2.72 1.00 -18.52
N SER A 105 -2.37 2.10 -17.85
CA SER A 105 -2.78 3.46 -18.24
C SER A 105 -1.99 4.01 -19.42
N GLN A 106 -0.81 3.47 -19.72
CA GLN A 106 0.16 4.03 -20.66
C GLN A 106 0.51 5.51 -20.37
N GLU A 107 0.21 6.00 -19.15
CA GLU A 107 0.62 7.33 -18.70
C GLU A 107 2.07 7.23 -18.22
N GLU A 108 3.02 7.65 -19.07
CA GLU A 108 4.37 7.95 -18.62
C GLU A 108 4.36 9.25 -17.82
N ILE A 109 4.74 9.16 -16.54
CA ILE A 109 5.02 10.34 -15.72
C ILE A 109 6.50 10.68 -15.95
N THR A 110 6.75 11.73 -16.74
CA THR A 110 8.01 12.49 -16.67
C THR A 110 7.99 13.37 -15.43
#